data_AF-A0A372R858-F1
#
_entry.id   AF-A0A372R858-F1
#
_cell.length_a   1.000
_cell.length_b   1.000
_cell.length_c   1.000
_cell.angle_alpha   90.00
_cell.angle_beta   90.00
_cell.angle_gamma   90.00
#
_symmetry.space_group_name_H-M   'P 1'
#
loop_
_entity.id
_entity.type
_entity.pdbx_description
1 polymer ?
#
loop_
_entity_poly.entity_id
_entity_poly.type
_entity_poly.pdbx_seq_one_letter_code
_entity_poly.pdbx_strand_id
1 'polypeptide(L)'
;MDEKYMRKLSTGRFVEKELYRLGQELEFEYAIHSFIIDADDELISSHFNDTEIEEIECSAGPHVPDLPDQIAEFLYEFNGKIIIHLHVNDKDGCIETKSPILFLL
;
A
#
# COMPACT_ATOMS: atom_id res chain seq x y z
N MET A 1 -6.92 16.65 -2.76
CA MET A 1 -6.76 16.11 -4.13
C MET A 1 -7.95 16.55 -4.97
N ASP A 2 -7.74 16.89 -6.24
CA ASP A 2 -8.85 17.13 -7.18
C ASP A 2 -9.54 15.80 -7.48
N GLU A 3 -10.88 15.77 -7.49
CA GLU A 3 -11.66 14.54 -7.74
C GLU A 3 -11.36 13.88 -9.10
N LYS A 4 -10.88 14.67 -10.07
CA LYS A 4 -10.52 14.18 -11.42
C LYS A 4 -9.34 13.19 -11.43
N TYR A 5 -8.53 13.19 -10.37
CA TYR A 5 -7.40 12.26 -10.22
C TYR A 5 -7.71 11.14 -9.21
N MET A 6 -8.87 11.19 -8.56
CA MET A 6 -9.28 10.16 -7.61
C MET A 6 -9.87 8.97 -8.36
N ARG A 7 -9.60 7.80 -7.83
CA ARG A 7 -10.20 6.57 -8.29
C ARG A 7 -11.64 6.47 -7.81
N LYS A 8 -12.57 6.60 -8.76
CA LYS A 8 -14.00 6.41 -8.54
C LYS A 8 -14.38 4.95 -8.77
N LEU A 9 -14.95 4.31 -7.75
CA LEU A 9 -15.50 2.96 -7.83
C LEU A 9 -16.85 2.96 -8.57
N SER A 10 -17.24 1.80 -9.10
CA SER A 10 -18.55 1.60 -9.72
C SER A 10 -19.73 1.92 -8.79
N THR A 11 -19.55 1.77 -7.48
CA THR A 11 -20.50 2.16 -6.42
C THR A 11 -20.64 3.68 -6.28
N GLY A 12 -19.78 4.46 -6.92
CA GLY A 12 -19.74 5.92 -6.85
C GLY A 12 -18.88 6.49 -5.72
N ARG A 13 -18.34 5.64 -4.84
CA ARG A 13 -17.36 6.02 -3.81
C ARG A 13 -16.01 6.35 -4.44
N PHE A 14 -15.22 7.17 -3.76
CA PHE A 14 -13.86 7.50 -4.16
C PHE A 14 -12.87 6.87 -3.19
N VAL A 15 -11.96 6.04 -3.69
CA VAL A 15 -11.03 5.25 -2.88
C VAL A 15 -10.20 6.15 -1.95
N GLU A 16 -9.61 7.22 -2.48
CA GLU A 16 -8.73 8.11 -1.73
C GLU A 16 -9.48 8.90 -0.66
N LYS A 17 -10.76 9.24 -0.88
CA LYS A 17 -11.58 9.89 0.15
C LYS A 17 -11.88 8.93 1.30
N GLU A 18 -12.14 7.67 0.96
CA GLU A 18 -12.43 6.62 1.93
C GLU A 18 -11.20 6.29 2.77
N LEU A 19 -10.03 6.13 2.15
CA LEU A 19 -8.75 5.93 2.84
C LEU A 19 -8.38 7.13 3.71
N TYR A 20 -8.57 8.35 3.21
CA TYR A 20 -8.30 9.55 4.00
C TYR A 20 -9.17 9.58 5.26
N ARG A 21 -10.47 9.30 5.14
CA ARG A 21 -11.38 9.24 6.29
C ARG A 21 -10.94 8.16 7.28
N LEU A 22 -10.69 6.95 6.79
CA LEU A 22 -10.25 5.82 7.60
C LEU A 22 -8.95 6.15 8.34
N GLY A 23 -7.98 6.78 7.67
CA GLY A 23 -6.71 7.20 8.24
C GLY A 23 -6.84 8.26 9.34
N GLN A 24 -7.85 9.13 9.30
CA GLN A 24 -8.09 10.10 10.37
C GLN A 24 -8.61 9.46 11.66
N GLU A 25 -9.19 8.26 11.57
CA GLU A 25 -9.75 7.53 12.71
C GLU A 25 -8.73 6.62 13.41
N LEU A 26 -7.59 6.35 12.77
CA LEU A 26 -6.53 5.50 13.32
C LEU A 26 -5.57 6.29 14.22
N GLU A 27 -5.26 5.73 15.38
CA GLU A 27 -4.36 6.33 16.38
C GLU A 27 -2.87 6.13 16.04
N PHE A 28 -2.55 5.09 15.27
CA PHE A 28 -1.18 4.71 14.90
C PHE A 28 -0.97 4.77 13.39
N GLU A 29 0.29 4.73 12.94
CA GLU A 29 0.64 4.71 11.51
C GLU A 29 0.22 3.38 10.86
N TYR A 30 -0.51 3.46 9.74
CA TYR A 30 -0.87 2.32 8.90
C TYR A 30 -0.58 2.60 7.42
N ALA A 31 -0.54 1.55 6.59
CA ALA A 31 -0.33 1.67 5.14
C ALA A 31 -1.29 2.68 4.47
N ILE A 32 -2.50 2.81 5.01
CA ILE A 32 -3.51 3.75 4.52
C ILE A 32 -3.11 5.22 4.65
N HIS A 33 -2.23 5.57 5.60
CA HIS A 33 -1.68 6.93 5.73
C HIS A 33 -0.78 7.29 4.54
N SER A 34 -0.24 6.28 3.86
CA SER A 34 0.47 6.42 2.58
C SER A 34 -0.42 6.16 1.35
N PHE A 35 -1.75 6.07 1.52
CA PHE A 35 -2.71 5.69 0.47
C PHE A 35 -2.40 4.35 -0.21
N ILE A 36 -1.72 3.45 0.51
CA ILE A 36 -1.48 2.09 0.07
C ILE A 36 -2.66 1.23 0.52
N ILE A 37 -3.17 0.41 -0.40
CA ILE A 37 -4.28 -0.51 -0.14
C ILE A 37 -3.74 -1.92 -0.20
N ASP A 38 -3.91 -2.64 0.90
CA ASP A 38 -3.74 -4.08 0.97
C ASP A 38 -5.14 -4.71 1.09
N ALA A 39 -5.56 -5.44 0.06
CA ALA A 39 -6.88 -6.07 0.03
C ALA A 39 -7.03 -7.19 1.07
N ASP A 40 -5.90 -7.76 1.51
CA ASP A 40 -5.86 -8.79 2.56
C ASP A 40 -5.91 -8.19 3.98
N ASP A 41 -5.76 -6.87 4.12
CA ASP A 41 -5.82 -6.18 5.42
C ASP A 41 -7.25 -6.17 5.97
N GLU A 42 -7.41 -6.53 7.25
CA GLU A 42 -8.72 -6.64 7.90
C GLU A 42 -9.47 -5.30 7.97
N LEU A 43 -8.73 -4.19 8.13
CA LEU A 43 -9.30 -2.85 8.14
C LEU A 43 -9.83 -2.47 6.75
N ILE A 44 -9.10 -2.84 5.69
CA ILE A 44 -9.51 -2.57 4.30
C ILE A 44 -10.71 -3.44 3.91
N SER A 45 -10.62 -4.74 4.14
CA SER A 45 -11.67 -5.71 3.80
C SER A 45 -12.98 -5.50 4.59
N SER A 46 -12.92 -4.87 5.77
CA SER A 46 -14.11 -4.46 6.51
C SER A 46 -14.70 -3.10 6.07
N HIS A 47 -13.90 -2.23 5.45
CA HIS A 47 -14.32 -0.88 5.03
C HIS A 47 -14.90 -0.81 3.60
N PHE A 48 -14.43 -1.70 2.73
CA PHE A 48 -14.93 -1.88 1.37
C PHE A 48 -15.72 -3.18 1.26
N ASN A 49 -16.72 -3.22 0.39
CA ASN A 49 -17.43 -4.48 0.13
C ASN A 49 -16.69 -5.34 -0.90
N ASP A 50 -17.05 -6.62 -0.99
CA ASP A 50 -16.38 -7.60 -1.87
C ASP A 50 -16.27 -7.13 -3.34
N THR A 51 -17.31 -6.47 -3.88
CA THR A 51 -17.29 -5.94 -5.25
C THR A 51 -16.32 -4.77 -5.40
N GLU A 52 -16.22 -3.92 -4.39
CA GLU A 52 -15.26 -2.81 -4.37
C GLU A 52 -13.83 -3.33 -4.22
N ILE A 53 -13.60 -4.35 -3.40
CA ILE A 53 -12.30 -5.01 -3.26
C ILE A 53 -11.89 -5.65 -4.59
N GLU A 54 -12.78 -6.42 -5.22
CA GLU A 54 -12.52 -7.03 -6.53
C GLU A 54 -12.20 -5.96 -7.59
N GLU A 55 -12.94 -4.84 -7.60
CA GLU A 55 -12.64 -3.71 -8.48
C GLU A 55 -11.26 -3.12 -8.16
N ILE A 56 -10.93 -2.93 -6.89
CA ILE A 56 -9.64 -2.41 -6.41
C ILE A 56 -8.47 -3.27 -6.90
N GLU A 57 -8.56 -4.59 -6.75
CA GLU A 57 -7.55 -5.55 -7.18
C GLU A 57 -7.44 -5.67 -8.71
N CYS A 58 -8.57 -5.61 -9.42
CA CYS A 58 -8.60 -5.79 -10.87
C CYS A 58 -8.16 -4.56 -11.66
N SER A 59 -8.00 -3.39 -11.03
CA SER A 59 -7.43 -2.26 -11.76
C SER A 59 -5.97 -2.51 -12.06
N ALA A 60 -5.60 -2.32 -13.32
CA ALA A 60 -4.22 -2.02 -13.63
C ALA A 60 -3.83 -0.76 -12.85
N GLY A 61 -2.91 -0.91 -11.90
CA GLY A 61 -2.26 0.21 -11.26
C GLY A 61 -1.56 1.09 -12.31
N PRO A 62 -1.01 2.24 -11.88
CA PRO A 62 -0.20 3.08 -12.76
C PRO A 62 0.92 2.23 -13.38
N HIS A 63 1.25 2.50 -14.64
CA HIS A 63 2.38 1.85 -15.27
C HIS A 63 3.65 2.18 -14.46
N VAL A 64 4.17 1.19 -13.73
CA VAL A 64 5.46 1.29 -13.04
C VAL A 64 6.55 1.12 -14.10
N PRO A 65 7.41 2.12 -14.34
CA PRO A 65 8.50 1.97 -15.29
C PRO A 65 9.47 0.89 -14.82
N ASP A 66 10.05 0.16 -15.77
CA ASP A 66 11.08 -0.84 -15.47
C ASP A 66 12.25 -0.18 -14.73
N LEU A 67 12.75 -0.87 -13.70
CA LEU A 67 13.94 -0.45 -12.97
C LEU A 67 15.16 -0.62 -13.90
N PRO A 68 15.96 0.44 -14.17
CA PRO A 68 17.13 0.31 -15.01
C PRO A 68 18.12 -0.75 -14.49
N ASP A 69 18.67 -1.57 -15.39
CA ASP A 69 19.57 -2.69 -15.04
C ASP A 69 20.72 -2.27 -14.12
N GLN A 70 21.33 -1.11 -14.37
CA GLN A 70 22.42 -0.58 -13.53
C GLN A 70 21.99 -0.37 -12.07
N ILE A 71 20.75 0.10 -11.87
CA ILE A 71 20.21 0.32 -10.52
C ILE A 71 19.85 -1.03 -9.89
N ALA A 72 19.25 -1.94 -10.66
CA ALA A 72 18.94 -3.29 -10.21
C ALA A 72 20.20 -4.05 -9.77
N GLU A 73 21.27 -4.00 -10.57
CA GLU A 73 22.59 -4.58 -10.25
C GLU A 73 23.17 -3.96 -8.98
N PHE A 74 23.15 -2.64 -8.86
CA PHE A 74 23.62 -1.94 -7.66
C PHE A 74 22.85 -2.37 -6.41
N LEU A 75 21.52 -2.43 -6.47
CA LEU A 75 20.69 -2.89 -5.34
C LEU A 75 20.95 -4.36 -5.00
N TYR A 76 21.22 -5.20 -6.01
CA TYR A 76 21.55 -6.61 -5.82
C TYR A 76 22.84 -6.80 -5.01
N GLU A 77 23.79 -5.87 -5.07
CA GLU A 77 24.99 -5.91 -4.23
C GLU A 77 24.68 -5.86 -2.72
N PHE A 78 23.50 -5.37 -2.33
CA PHE A 78 23.03 -5.28 -0.95
C PHE A 78 22.09 -6.43 -0.56
N ASN A 79 21.78 -7.33 -1.49
CA ASN A 79 20.91 -8.47 -1.21
C ASN A 79 21.57 -9.37 -0.15
N GLY A 80 20.88 -9.60 0.97
CA GLY A 80 21.42 -10.33 2.13
C GLY A 80 22.42 -9.56 3.00
N LYS A 81 22.75 -8.29 2.69
CA LYS A 81 23.55 -7.41 3.54
C LYS A 81 22.65 -6.56 4.41
N ILE A 82 22.30 -7.09 5.58
CA ILE A 82 21.57 -6.37 6.61
C ILE A 82 22.53 -5.37 7.28
N ILE A 83 22.44 -4.07 6.98
CA ILE A 83 22.95 -3.02 7.87
C ILE A 83 21.76 -2.54 8.71
N ILE A 84 21.41 -3.30 9.76
CA ILE A 84 20.54 -2.77 10.82
C ILE A 84 21.47 -2.04 11.79
N HIS A 85 21.56 -0.72 11.62
CA HIS A 85 21.76 0.18 12.75
C HIS A 85 20.47 0.97 12.99
N LEU A 86 19.33 0.27 12.93
CA LEU A 86 18.08 0.82 13.44
C LEU A 86 18.06 0.49 14.93
N HIS A 87 18.27 1.51 15.75
CA HIS A 87 17.96 1.45 17.17
C HIS A 87 16.43 1.44 17.30
N VAL A 88 15.82 0.29 17.06
CA VAL A 88 14.41 0.04 17.35
C VAL A 88 14.38 -0.47 18.79
N ASN A 89 13.73 0.29 19.67
CA ASN A 89 13.33 -0.24 20.96
C ASN A 89 12.38 -1.41 20.69
N ASP A 90 12.90 -2.61 20.91
CA ASP A 90 12.15 -3.86 20.91
C ASP A 90 10.95 -3.73 21.85
N LYS A 91 9.75 -3.74 21.27
CA LYS A 91 8.59 -4.41 21.85
C LYS A 91 7.78 -5.05 20.74
N ASP A 92 7.94 -6.37 20.68
CA ASP A 92 7.05 -7.36 20.09
C ASP A 92 7.08 -7.45 18.55
N GLY A 93 7.76 -8.50 18.10
CA GLY A 93 8.05 -8.77 16.70
C GLY A 93 6.92 -9.46 15.94
N CYS A 94 6.96 -9.25 14.61
CA CYS A 94 6.86 -10.26 13.55
C CYS A 94 6.78 -9.51 12.22
N ILE A 95 7.77 -9.66 11.35
CA ILE A 95 7.68 -9.25 9.94
C ILE A 95 7.77 -10.49 9.06
N GLU A 96 6.63 -11.04 8.67
CA GLU A 96 6.52 -11.95 7.52
C GLU A 96 5.88 -11.18 6.37
N THR A 97 6.69 -10.75 5.40
CA THR A 97 6.17 -10.12 4.18
C THR A 97 5.93 -11.18 3.12
N LYS A 98 4.67 -11.60 2.98
CA LYS A 98 4.15 -12.32 1.81
C LYS A 98 2.79 -11.72 1.41
N SER A 99 2.76 -10.48 0.96
CA SER A 99 1.67 -10.03 0.08
C SER A 99 2.16 -8.96 -0.91
N PRO A 100 1.62 -8.93 -2.14
CA PRO A 100 1.99 -7.97 -3.16
C PRO A 100 1.40 -6.59 -2.81
N ILE A 101 2.25 -5.67 -2.37
CA ILE A 101 1.86 -4.29 -2.11
C ILE A 101 1.56 -3.60 -3.45
N LEU A 102 0.29 -3.25 -3.70
CA LEU A 102 -0.12 -2.45 -4.85
C LEU A 102 0.04 -0.95 -4.51
N PHE A 103 1.01 -0.30 -5.14
CA PHE A 103 1.20 1.15 -5.03
C PHE A 103 0.23 1.89 -5.98
N LEU A 104 -0.65 2.72 -5.43
CA LEU A 104 -1.42 3.71 -6.19
C LEU A 104 -0.63 5.03 -6.21
N LEU A 105 -0.08 5.40 -7.38
CA LEU A 105 0.57 6.69 -7.68
C LEU A 105 -0.17 7.44 -8.78
#